data_AF-A0A7X3TD39-F1
#
_entry.id   AF-A0A7X3TD39-F1
#
_cell.length_a   1.000
_cell.length_b   1.000
_cell.length_c   1.000
_cell.angle_alpha   90.00
_cell.angle_beta   90.00
_cell.angle_gamma   90.00
#
_symmetry.space_group_name_H-M   'P 1'
#
loop_
_entity.id
_entity.type
_entity.pdbx_description
1 polymer ?
#
loop_
_entity_poly.entity_id
_entity_poly.type
_entity_poly.pdbx_seq_one_letter_code
_entity_poly.pdbx_strand_id
1 'polypeptide(L)'
;MAKLPIVLPEAMETLTDKNMVSESLEETHAHQVESEIADQKSTQTNYIESIDSEEKDRETTPSEYKIMSYPADFTLEVLHEKFKKEEIIMPAFQRHFVWKRSQASKLIESFLLGLPVPPIFLYSKSDEELVVIDGQQRLKSVFSFFDGYFESEYNQFSDSKKRSPFKLVGLNEKSRFYNKSFNMLEDESCRKLKNSTLRSIIVNQMDPEDDTSMY
;
A
#
# COMPACT_ATOMS: atom_id res chain seq x y z
N MET A 1 -64.23 3.70 -30.48
CA MET A 1 -63.04 3.10 -29.85
C MET A 1 -62.42 2.14 -30.86
N ALA A 2 -61.27 2.51 -31.44
CA ALA A 2 -60.42 1.66 -32.31
C ALA A 2 -59.60 0.68 -31.42
N LYS A 3 -59.13 -0.51 -31.81
CA LYS A 3 -58.32 -0.96 -32.96
C LYS A 3 -58.43 -2.52 -32.98
N LEU A 4 -58.83 -3.16 -34.10
CA LEU A 4 -58.04 -3.78 -35.20
C LEU A 4 -57.35 -5.14 -34.85
N PRO A 5 -57.19 -6.05 -35.84
CA PRO A 5 -57.25 -7.50 -35.67
C PRO A 5 -55.90 -8.23 -35.83
N ILE A 6 -55.95 -9.52 -35.53
CA ILE A 6 -54.93 -10.57 -35.71
C ILE A 6 -54.95 -11.05 -37.17
N VAL A 7 -53.81 -11.44 -37.78
CA VAL A 7 -53.58 -12.64 -38.63
C VAL A 7 -52.07 -12.77 -38.95
N LEU A 8 -51.52 -13.99 -38.80
CA LEU A 8 -50.21 -14.55 -39.23
C LEU A 8 -50.42 -15.34 -40.56
N PRO A 9 -49.44 -16.08 -41.14
CA PRO A 9 -48.03 -15.87 -41.49
C PRO A 9 -47.75 -16.25 -42.98
N GLU A 10 -46.52 -16.25 -43.49
CA GLU A 10 -46.05 -17.21 -44.54
C GLU A 10 -44.54 -17.12 -44.84
N ALA A 11 -43.97 -18.25 -45.26
CA ALA A 11 -42.57 -18.49 -45.64
C ALA A 11 -42.48 -18.97 -47.10
N MET A 12 -41.33 -18.75 -47.79
CA MET A 12 -40.68 -19.56 -48.87
C MET A 12 -39.70 -18.67 -49.69
N GLU A 13 -38.38 -18.99 -49.73
CA GLU A 13 -37.57 -19.53 -50.87
C GLU A 13 -37.37 -18.57 -52.07
N THR A 14 -36.24 -18.39 -52.82
CA THR A 14 -34.93 -19.02 -53.05
C THR A 14 -33.95 -18.03 -53.78
N LEU A 15 -32.62 -18.25 -53.65
CA LEU A 15 -31.44 -18.20 -54.60
C LEU A 15 -31.49 -17.28 -55.87
N THR A 16 -30.45 -16.60 -56.39
CA THR A 16 -29.06 -17.00 -56.77
C THR A 16 -28.15 -15.79 -57.14
N ASP A 17 -26.83 -16.00 -56.99
CA ASP A 17 -25.65 -15.51 -57.74
C ASP A 17 -25.32 -14.01 -57.92
N LYS A 18 -24.18 -13.60 -57.34
CA LYS A 18 -23.11 -12.77 -57.96
C LYS A 18 -21.88 -12.70 -57.05
N ASN A 19 -20.94 -13.61 -57.28
CA ASN A 19 -19.61 -13.62 -56.66
C ASN A 19 -18.58 -13.42 -57.79
N MET A 20 -18.01 -12.20 -57.95
CA MET A 20 -16.79 -11.95 -58.76
C MET A 20 -16.38 -10.45 -58.81
N VAL A 21 -16.47 -9.67 -57.71
CA VAL A 21 -15.81 -8.34 -57.64
C VAL A 21 -15.54 -7.95 -56.18
N SER A 22 -14.68 -8.67 -55.45
CA SER A 22 -14.35 -8.27 -54.06
C SER A 22 -12.99 -8.78 -53.56
N GLU A 23 -11.98 -8.82 -54.42
CA GLU A 23 -10.64 -9.28 -54.00
C GLU A 23 -9.51 -8.29 -54.31
N SER A 24 -9.83 -7.08 -54.79
CA SER A 24 -8.84 -6.04 -55.15
C SER A 24 -8.94 -4.74 -54.34
N LEU A 25 -9.79 -4.69 -53.31
CA LEU A 25 -10.01 -3.50 -52.47
C LEU A 25 -9.69 -3.70 -50.98
N GLU A 26 -9.34 -4.92 -50.53
CA GLU A 26 -8.99 -5.17 -49.13
C GLU A 26 -7.49 -5.06 -48.84
N GLU A 27 -6.60 -5.22 -49.83
CA GLU A 27 -5.14 -5.18 -49.60
C GLU A 27 -4.56 -3.76 -49.47
N THR A 28 -5.26 -2.72 -49.93
CA THR A 28 -4.77 -1.33 -49.85
C THR A 28 -5.14 -0.62 -48.55
N HIS A 29 -6.12 -1.14 -47.80
CA HIS A 29 -6.56 -0.54 -46.53
C HIS A 29 -5.86 -1.14 -45.29
N ALA A 30 -5.32 -2.35 -45.39
CA ALA A 30 -4.59 -3.01 -44.30
C ALA A 30 -3.20 -2.40 -44.05
N HIS A 31 -2.50 -1.99 -45.12
CA HIS A 31 -1.14 -1.44 -45.01
C HIS A 31 -1.06 0.02 -44.53
N GLN A 32 -2.18 0.73 -44.42
CA GLN A 32 -2.21 2.10 -43.91
C GLN A 32 -2.63 2.18 -42.43
N VAL A 33 -3.17 1.09 -41.87
CA VAL A 33 -3.56 0.99 -40.44
C VAL A 33 -2.43 0.38 -39.61
N GLU A 34 -1.56 -0.44 -40.20
CA GLU A 34 -0.40 -1.02 -39.51
C GLU A 34 0.74 -0.03 -39.26
N SER A 35 0.87 1.04 -40.05
CA SER A 35 1.90 2.07 -39.84
C SER A 35 1.52 3.13 -38.80
N GLU A 36 0.24 3.22 -38.39
CA GLU A 36 -0.22 4.18 -37.38
C GLU A 36 -0.40 3.55 -35.98
N ILE A 37 -0.45 2.21 -35.87
CA ILE A 37 -0.49 1.50 -34.58
C ILE A 37 0.92 1.32 -33.97
N ALA A 38 1.98 1.51 -34.77
CA ALA A 38 3.37 1.40 -34.33
C ALA A 38 3.87 2.60 -33.49
N ASP A 39 3.19 3.75 -33.55
CA ASP A 39 3.66 5.01 -32.95
C ASP A 39 2.98 5.38 -31.60
N GLN A 40 2.15 4.50 -31.02
CA GLN A 40 1.49 4.76 -29.73
C GLN A 40 1.63 3.66 -28.67
N LYS A 41 2.59 2.74 -28.82
CA LYS A 41 2.85 1.66 -27.85
C LYS A 41 4.32 1.56 -27.40
N SER A 42 4.99 2.68 -27.15
CA SER A 42 6.33 2.63 -26.55
C SER A 42 6.68 3.85 -25.70
N THR A 43 5.89 4.19 -24.67
CA THR A 43 6.45 4.97 -23.54
C THR A 43 5.61 4.82 -22.27
N GLN A 44 5.46 3.59 -21.79
CA GLN A 44 5.35 3.39 -20.36
C GLN A 44 6.58 2.59 -19.95
N THR A 45 7.72 3.25 -20.04
CA THR A 45 8.95 2.80 -19.38
C THR A 45 8.61 2.76 -17.90
N ASN A 46 8.38 1.55 -17.38
CA ASN A 46 8.46 1.28 -15.96
C ASN A 46 9.87 1.70 -15.54
N TYR A 47 10.01 2.92 -15.00
CA TYR A 47 11.19 3.33 -14.26
C TYR A 47 11.20 2.51 -12.97
N ILE A 48 11.66 1.27 -13.07
CA ILE A 48 12.18 0.55 -11.92
C ILE A 48 13.46 1.31 -11.61
N GLU A 49 13.46 2.09 -10.53
CA GLU A 49 14.71 2.64 -10.01
C GLU A 49 15.67 1.47 -9.78
N SER A 50 16.84 1.55 -10.41
CA SER A 50 17.92 0.63 -10.15
C SER A 50 18.29 0.77 -8.68
N ILE A 51 18.16 -0.32 -7.92
CA ILE A 51 18.63 -0.34 -6.54
C ILE A 51 20.14 -0.57 -6.61
N ASP A 52 20.94 0.40 -6.12
CA ASP A 52 22.41 0.30 -6.14
C ASP A 52 22.94 -1.00 -5.53
N SER A 53 22.24 -1.58 -4.54
CA SER A 53 22.59 -2.89 -3.97
C SER A 53 22.37 -4.04 -4.95
N GLU A 54 21.27 -4.04 -5.72
CA GLU A 54 21.00 -5.09 -6.72
C GLU A 54 22.04 -5.09 -7.87
N GLU A 55 22.60 -3.93 -8.22
CA GLU A 55 23.67 -3.83 -9.22
C GLU A 55 25.00 -4.35 -8.65
N LYS A 56 25.34 -3.98 -7.41
CA LYS A 56 26.55 -4.47 -6.72
C LYS A 56 26.52 -5.98 -6.48
N ASP A 57 25.37 -6.54 -6.16
CA ASP A 57 25.19 -7.99 -5.98
C ASP A 57 25.48 -8.79 -7.26
N ARG A 58 25.38 -8.17 -8.45
CA ARG A 58 25.73 -8.80 -9.74
C ARG A 58 27.24 -8.80 -9.99
N GLU A 59 27.97 -7.85 -9.41
CA GLU A 59 29.41 -7.66 -9.62
C GLU A 59 30.25 -8.41 -8.57
N THR A 60 29.72 -8.56 -7.36
CA THR A 60 30.39 -9.23 -6.25
C THR A 60 29.42 -10.12 -5.47
N THR A 61 29.77 -11.37 -5.21
CA THR A 61 29.10 -12.18 -4.18
C THR A 61 29.82 -11.94 -2.85
N PRO A 62 29.20 -11.31 -1.85
CA PRO A 62 29.75 -11.30 -0.50
C PRO A 62 29.94 -12.75 -0.04
N SER A 63 31.11 -13.08 0.49
CA SER A 63 31.42 -14.48 0.87
C SER A 63 30.54 -14.97 2.02
N GLU A 64 30.08 -14.05 2.89
CA GLU A 64 29.19 -14.30 4.02
C GLU A 64 28.69 -12.95 4.57
N TYR A 65 27.43 -12.88 5.03
CA TYR A 65 26.92 -11.72 5.77
C TYR A 65 27.01 -11.96 7.29
N LYS A 66 27.55 -11.01 8.04
CA LYS A 66 27.51 -11.05 9.50
C LYS A 66 26.37 -10.17 10.02
N ILE A 67 25.20 -10.76 10.16
CA ILE A 67 24.00 -10.08 10.66
C ILE A 67 23.81 -10.36 12.15
N MET A 68 23.66 -9.30 12.92
CA MET A 68 23.26 -9.36 14.33
C MET A 68 21.81 -8.93 14.44
N SER A 69 21.03 -9.64 15.26
CA SER A 69 19.69 -9.17 15.63
C SER A 69 19.48 -9.26 17.13
N TYR A 70 18.78 -8.27 17.69
CA TYR A 70 18.48 -8.20 19.11
C TYR A 70 17.12 -7.54 19.36
N PRO A 71 16.41 -7.93 20.44
CA PRO A 71 15.16 -7.30 20.81
C PRO A 71 15.41 -5.90 21.39
N ALA A 72 14.62 -4.91 20.96
CA ALA A 72 14.65 -3.55 21.46
C ALA A 72 13.21 -3.03 21.57
N ASP A 73 12.53 -3.43 22.63
CA ASP A 73 11.12 -3.13 22.83
C ASP A 73 10.91 -1.65 23.20
N PHE A 74 10.09 -0.95 22.42
CA PHE A 74 9.74 0.45 22.64
C PHE A 74 8.27 0.60 23.01
N THR A 75 7.95 1.62 23.82
CA THR A 75 6.55 2.03 24.00
C THR A 75 6.05 2.74 22.74
N LEU A 76 4.73 2.75 22.53
CA LEU A 76 4.13 3.44 21.39
C LEU A 76 4.46 4.93 21.39
N GLU A 77 4.52 5.56 22.57
CA GLU A 77 4.91 6.97 22.72
C GLU A 77 6.35 7.19 22.26
N VAL A 78 7.29 6.36 22.71
CA VAL A 78 8.70 6.48 22.30
C VAL A 78 8.87 6.27 20.79
N LEU A 79 8.18 5.28 20.20
CA LEU A 79 8.21 5.09 18.74
C LEU A 79 7.69 6.31 17.99
N HIS A 80 6.63 6.94 18.49
CA HIS A 80 6.06 8.15 17.87
C HIS A 80 7.00 9.34 18.01
N GLU A 81 7.63 9.52 19.17
CA GLU A 81 8.64 10.57 19.38
C GLU A 81 9.86 10.38 18.47
N LYS A 82 10.39 9.16 18.38
CA LYS A 82 11.49 8.82 17.46
C LYS A 82 11.11 9.12 16.01
N PHE A 83 9.89 8.78 15.61
CA PHE A 83 9.38 9.12 14.29
C PHE A 83 9.27 10.64 14.06
N LYS A 84 8.82 11.42 15.06
CA LYS A 84 8.75 12.89 14.98
C LYS A 84 10.13 13.56 14.90
N LYS A 85 11.15 12.92 15.46
CA LYS A 85 12.55 13.36 15.39
C LYS A 85 13.30 12.85 14.15
N GLU A 86 12.61 12.16 13.25
CA GLU A 86 13.19 11.57 12.04
C GLU A 86 14.24 10.47 12.31
N GLU A 87 14.27 9.93 13.54
CA GLU A 87 15.13 8.79 13.94
C GLU A 87 14.57 7.44 13.40
N ILE A 88 13.27 7.38 13.08
CA ILE A 88 12.65 6.23 12.42
C ILE A 88 12.31 6.60 10.97
N ILE A 89 12.98 5.94 10.03
CA ILE A 89 12.84 6.19 8.60
C ILE A 89 11.89 5.17 7.97
N MET A 90 10.88 5.67 7.28
CA MET A 90 9.94 4.87 6.49
C MET A 90 10.39 4.91 5.03
N PRO A 91 10.98 3.84 4.49
CA PRO A 91 11.54 3.87 3.13
C PRO A 91 10.47 4.14 2.06
N ALA A 92 10.83 4.92 1.04
CA ALA A 92 9.93 5.37 -0.02
C ALA A 92 9.54 4.25 -1.00
N PHE A 93 10.42 3.26 -1.20
CA PHE A 93 10.20 2.11 -2.08
C PHE A 93 9.15 1.12 -1.54
N GLN A 94 8.74 1.24 -0.27
CA GLN A 94 7.69 0.39 0.28
C GLN A 94 6.30 0.77 -0.24
N ARG A 95 5.40 -0.22 -0.24
CA ARG A 95 4.01 -0.03 -0.66
C ARG A 95 3.36 1.14 0.10
N HIS A 96 2.49 1.85 -0.59
CA HIS A 96 1.67 2.89 0.01
C HIS A 96 0.86 2.32 1.20
N PHE A 97 0.38 3.19 2.08
CA PHE A 97 -0.47 2.73 3.18
C PHE A 97 -1.78 2.15 2.62
N VAL A 98 -2.00 0.84 2.81
CA VAL A 98 -3.13 0.10 2.22
C VAL A 98 -4.16 -0.37 3.26
N TRP A 99 -3.88 -0.17 4.55
CA TRP A 99 -4.83 -0.55 5.59
C TRP A 99 -6.05 0.36 5.57
N LYS A 100 -7.23 -0.27 5.51
CA LYS A 100 -8.50 0.44 5.73
C LYS A 100 -8.54 0.94 7.17
N ARG A 101 -9.29 2.02 7.41
CA ARG A 101 -9.47 2.58 8.76
C ARG A 101 -9.94 1.54 9.78
N SER A 102 -10.76 0.58 9.38
CA SER A 102 -11.21 -0.50 10.27
C SER A 102 -10.08 -1.44 10.72
N GLN A 103 -9.10 -1.72 9.85
CA GLN A 103 -7.93 -2.52 10.21
C GLN A 103 -7.03 -1.77 11.20
N ALA A 104 -6.75 -0.50 10.90
CA ALA A 104 -6.01 0.38 11.78
C ALA A 104 -6.72 0.54 13.15
N SER A 105 -8.05 0.67 13.16
CA SER A 105 -8.84 0.79 14.38
C SER A 105 -8.75 -0.46 15.25
N LYS A 106 -8.82 -1.66 14.65
CA LYS A 106 -8.67 -2.92 15.38
C LYS A 106 -7.28 -3.06 15.99
N LEU A 107 -6.23 -2.60 15.32
CA LEU A 107 -4.89 -2.57 15.91
C LEU A 107 -4.85 -1.68 17.17
N ILE A 108 -5.41 -0.47 17.12
CA ILE A 108 -5.48 0.40 18.30
C ILE A 108 -6.28 -0.25 19.43
N GLU A 109 -7.42 -0.88 19.09
CA GLU A 109 -8.22 -1.63 20.08
C GLU A 109 -7.41 -2.75 20.72
N SER A 110 -6.59 -3.50 19.97
CA SER A 110 -5.71 -4.53 20.51
C SER A 110 -4.78 -3.98 21.61
N PHE A 111 -4.13 -2.83 21.38
CA PHE A 111 -3.29 -2.21 22.41
C PHE A 111 -4.09 -1.74 23.63
N LEU A 112 -5.24 -1.10 23.40
CA LEU A 112 -6.14 -0.66 24.47
C LEU A 112 -6.67 -1.83 25.31
N LEU A 113 -6.83 -3.01 24.72
CA LEU A 113 -7.23 -4.24 25.40
C LEU A 113 -6.04 -5.00 26.00
N GLY A 114 -4.81 -4.70 25.59
CA GLY A 114 -3.61 -5.43 26.03
C GLY A 114 -3.42 -6.77 25.33
N LEU A 115 -3.96 -6.90 24.11
CA LEU A 115 -3.76 -8.08 23.27
C LEU A 115 -2.36 -8.08 22.67
N PRO A 116 -1.75 -9.26 22.43
CA PRO A 116 -0.46 -9.34 21.78
C PRO A 116 -0.53 -8.82 20.33
N VAL A 117 0.42 -7.97 19.96
CA VAL A 117 0.60 -7.47 18.60
C VAL A 117 1.92 -8.05 18.06
N PRO A 118 1.97 -8.54 16.81
CA PRO A 118 3.21 -9.06 16.24
C PRO A 118 4.34 -8.02 16.28
N PRO A 119 5.61 -8.45 16.36
CA PRO A 119 6.74 -7.54 16.42
C PRO A 119 6.99 -6.82 15.10
N ILE A 120 7.65 -5.68 15.15
CA ILE A 120 8.17 -4.96 13.98
C ILE A 120 9.66 -5.24 13.81
N PHE A 121 10.16 -5.08 12.58
CA PHE A 121 11.58 -5.24 12.27
C PHE A 121 12.16 -3.91 11.82
N LEU A 122 13.27 -3.54 12.44
CA LEU A 122 13.99 -2.30 12.18
C LEU A 122 15.43 -2.66 11.77
N TYR A 123 15.96 -1.96 10.79
CA TYR A 123 17.36 -1.99 10.41
C TYR A 123 18.08 -0.82 11.06
N SER A 124 19.21 -1.05 11.74
CA SER A 124 20.06 0.01 12.25
C SER A 124 21.00 0.44 11.13
N LYS A 125 20.75 1.61 10.54
CA LYS A 125 21.66 2.17 9.51
C LYS A 125 22.85 2.89 10.14
N SER A 126 22.61 3.53 11.28
CA SER A 126 23.62 4.12 12.16
C SER A 126 23.16 3.95 13.62
N ASP A 127 23.95 4.46 14.57
CA ASP A 127 23.58 4.43 16.00
C ASP A 127 22.27 5.17 16.30
N GLU A 128 21.86 6.10 15.44
CA GLU A 128 20.70 6.99 15.68
C GLU A 128 19.56 6.78 14.67
N GLU A 129 19.81 6.11 13.53
CA GLU A 129 18.82 5.93 12.47
C GLU A 129 18.33 4.48 12.35
N LEU A 130 17.00 4.32 12.51
CA LEU A 130 16.29 3.04 12.40
C LEU A 130 15.40 3.03 11.15
N VAL A 131 15.70 2.18 10.18
CA VAL A 131 14.88 2.01 8.97
C VAL A 131 13.87 0.90 9.17
N VAL A 132 12.60 1.15 8.85
CA VAL A 132 11.55 0.14 9.02
C VAL A 132 11.61 -0.91 7.90
N ILE A 133 11.97 -2.15 8.26
CA ILE A 133 11.96 -3.31 7.35
C ILE A 133 10.53 -3.88 7.25
N ASP A 134 9.89 -4.12 8.40
CA ASP A 134 8.52 -4.63 8.49
C ASP A 134 7.73 -3.92 9.60
N GLY A 135 6.41 -3.85 9.43
CA GLY A 135 5.50 -3.23 10.39
C GLY A 135 5.12 -1.79 10.08
N GLN A 136 5.46 -1.30 8.89
CA GLN A 136 5.13 0.05 8.41
C GLN A 136 3.65 0.42 8.61
N GLN A 137 2.74 -0.48 8.26
CA GLN A 137 1.29 -0.25 8.40
C GLN A 137 0.85 -0.15 9.87
N ARG A 138 1.49 -0.90 10.76
CA ARG A 138 1.22 -0.86 12.21
C ARG A 138 1.69 0.47 12.80
N LEU A 139 2.93 0.86 12.53
CA LEU A 139 3.50 2.13 12.97
C LEU A 139 2.70 3.32 12.44
N LYS A 140 2.43 3.37 11.12
CA LYS A 140 1.61 4.43 10.51
C LYS A 140 0.23 4.53 11.14
N SER A 141 -0.41 3.40 11.44
CA SER A 141 -1.72 3.38 12.11
C SER A 141 -1.67 3.98 13.52
N VAL A 142 -0.66 3.62 14.31
CA VAL A 142 -0.44 4.16 15.66
C VAL A 142 -0.16 5.67 15.60
N PHE A 143 0.78 6.08 14.76
CA PHE A 143 1.18 7.48 14.63
C PHE A 143 0.03 8.36 14.14
N SER A 144 -0.73 7.88 13.15
CA SER A 144 -1.93 8.57 12.66
C SER A 144 -2.98 8.73 13.75
N PHE A 145 -3.15 7.73 14.62
CA PHE A 145 -4.12 7.82 15.72
C PHE A 145 -3.68 8.86 16.76
N PHE A 146 -2.40 8.87 17.15
CA PHE A 146 -1.83 9.88 18.06
C PHE A 146 -1.89 11.30 17.47
N ASP A 147 -1.58 11.44 16.19
CA ASP A 147 -1.68 12.70 15.46
C ASP A 147 -3.15 13.16 15.23
N GLY A 148 -4.11 12.26 15.45
CA GLY A 148 -5.54 12.54 15.41
C GLY A 148 -6.16 12.59 14.00
N TYR A 149 -5.39 12.34 12.95
CA TYR A 149 -5.87 12.30 11.56
C TYR A 149 -5.50 10.99 10.88
N PHE A 150 -6.41 10.48 10.06
CA PHE A 150 -6.17 9.35 9.19
C PHE A 150 -5.77 9.90 7.82
N GLU A 151 -4.60 9.50 7.34
CA GLU A 151 -4.20 9.79 5.97
C GLU A 151 -5.12 9.00 5.03
N SER A 152 -6.08 9.72 4.43
CA SER A 152 -6.99 9.18 3.42
C SER A 152 -6.19 8.75 2.21
N GLU A 153 -6.69 7.73 1.49
CA GLU A 153 -6.25 7.36 0.15
C GLU A 153 -5.96 8.62 -0.66
N TYR A 154 -4.74 8.71 -1.21
CA TYR A 154 -4.36 9.73 -2.17
C TYR A 154 -5.34 9.65 -3.33
N ASN A 155 -6.28 10.57 -3.39
CA ASN A 155 -7.12 10.70 -4.56
C ASN A 155 -6.25 11.42 -5.58
N GLN A 156 -5.81 10.72 -6.63
CA GLN A 156 -4.89 11.22 -7.67
C GLN A 156 -5.42 12.48 -8.40
N PHE A 157 -6.64 12.91 -8.08
CA PHE A 157 -7.36 14.04 -8.65
C PHE A 157 -7.53 15.24 -7.70
N SER A 158 -6.95 15.20 -6.48
CA SER A 158 -7.01 16.35 -5.56
C SER A 158 -5.62 16.70 -5.01
N ASP A 159 -5.13 17.90 -5.35
CA ASP A 159 -3.86 18.50 -4.86
C ASP A 159 -3.81 18.76 -3.35
N SER A 160 -4.83 18.35 -2.59
CA SER A 160 -4.90 18.55 -1.15
C SER A 160 -5.12 17.23 -0.42
N LYS A 161 -4.16 16.87 0.44
CA LYS A 161 -4.33 15.76 1.42
C LYS A 161 -5.52 16.08 2.31
N LYS A 162 -6.68 15.48 2.02
CA LYS A 162 -7.86 15.61 2.88
C LYS A 162 -7.62 14.84 4.18
N ARG A 163 -7.16 15.54 5.21
CA ARG A 163 -7.03 14.98 6.56
C ARG A 163 -8.42 14.83 7.16
N SER A 164 -8.80 13.60 7.47
CA SER A 164 -10.03 13.32 8.18
C SER A 164 -9.70 12.83 9.59
N PRO A 165 -10.51 13.16 10.61
CA PRO A 165 -10.20 12.77 11.98
C PRO A 165 -10.13 11.24 12.09
N PHE A 166 -9.10 10.75 12.77
CA PHE A 166 -8.98 9.33 13.06
C PHE A 166 -9.92 9.00 14.23
N LYS A 167 -11.05 8.38 13.89
CA LYS A 167 -11.95 7.74 14.85
C LYS A 167 -11.90 6.23 14.69
N LEU A 168 -12.00 5.52 15.80
CA LEU A 168 -12.00 4.05 15.80
C LEU A 168 -13.32 3.52 15.23
N VAL A 169 -13.25 2.85 14.08
CA VAL A 169 -14.42 2.31 13.35
C VAL A 169 -14.23 0.83 13.04
N GLY A 170 -15.33 0.13 12.72
CA GLY A 170 -15.28 -1.32 12.45
C GLY A 170 -14.92 -2.16 13.68
N LEU A 171 -15.01 -1.56 14.87
CA LEU A 171 -15.04 -2.25 16.17
C LEU A 171 -16.47 -2.72 16.46
N ASN A 172 -16.65 -3.52 17.51
CA ASN A 172 -17.99 -3.81 18.02
C ASN A 172 -18.66 -2.51 18.47
N GLU A 173 -19.92 -2.28 18.09
CA GLU A 173 -20.67 -1.06 18.45
C GLU A 173 -20.83 -0.87 19.96
N LYS A 174 -20.77 -1.95 20.74
CA LYS A 174 -20.79 -1.93 22.20
C LYS A 174 -19.42 -1.63 22.84
N SER A 175 -18.35 -1.59 22.04
CA SER A 175 -17.00 -1.29 22.53
C SER A 175 -16.96 0.14 23.06
N ARG A 176 -16.43 0.33 24.27
CA ARG A 176 -16.23 1.66 24.88
C ARG A 176 -15.30 2.57 24.07
N PHE A 177 -14.60 2.02 23.09
CA PHE A 177 -13.67 2.73 22.20
C PHE A 177 -14.28 3.08 20.85
N TYR A 178 -15.45 2.52 20.51
CA TYR A 178 -16.10 2.77 19.23
C TYR A 178 -16.33 4.27 19.01
N ASN A 179 -15.96 4.74 17.82
CA ASN A 179 -16.06 6.12 17.35
C ASN A 179 -15.29 7.17 18.18
N LYS A 180 -14.41 6.74 19.10
CA LYS A 180 -13.50 7.65 19.82
C LYS A 180 -12.29 7.99 18.97
N SER A 181 -11.85 9.24 19.01
CA SER A 181 -10.50 9.67 18.60
C SER A 181 -9.57 9.66 19.82
N PHE A 182 -8.27 9.86 19.61
CA PHE A 182 -7.29 9.89 20.70
C PHE A 182 -7.67 10.89 21.81
N ASN A 183 -8.08 12.11 21.45
CA ASN A 183 -8.48 13.15 22.40
C ASN A 183 -9.83 12.88 23.10
N MET A 184 -10.59 11.86 22.66
CA MET A 184 -11.86 11.45 23.27
C MET A 184 -11.70 10.22 24.18
N LEU A 185 -10.49 9.67 24.28
CA LEU A 185 -10.18 8.60 25.22
C LEU A 185 -10.08 9.15 26.64
N GLU A 186 -10.44 8.32 27.62
CA GLU A 186 -10.22 8.62 29.04
C GLU A 186 -8.72 8.59 29.36
N ASP A 187 -8.28 9.36 30.35
CA ASP A 187 -6.86 9.50 30.72
C ASP A 187 -6.17 8.17 31.03
N GLU A 188 -6.89 7.21 31.62
CA GLU A 188 -6.38 5.85 31.83
C GLU A 188 -6.10 5.14 30.50
N SER A 189 -7.02 5.24 29.54
CA SER A 189 -6.88 4.62 28.22
C SER A 189 -5.76 5.29 27.40
N CYS A 190 -5.64 6.61 27.48
CA CYS A 190 -4.54 7.37 26.88
C CYS A 190 -3.19 6.88 27.42
N ARG A 191 -3.05 6.82 28.75
CA ARG A 191 -1.81 6.35 29.41
C ARG A 191 -1.51 4.89 29.06
N LYS A 192 -2.53 4.03 29.07
CA LYS A 192 -2.36 2.62 28.68
C LYS A 192 -1.84 2.49 27.25
N LEU A 193 -2.43 3.25 26.32
CA LEU A 193 -2.03 3.19 24.91
C LEU A 193 -0.59 3.71 24.72
N LYS A 194 -0.25 4.86 25.29
CA LYS A 194 1.11 5.44 25.25
C LYS A 194 2.17 4.49 25.79
N ASN A 195 1.89 3.86 26.93
CA ASN A 195 2.79 2.92 27.60
C ASN A 195 2.74 1.49 27.05
N SER A 196 1.85 1.21 26.08
CA SER A 196 1.82 -0.11 25.46
C SER A 196 3.11 -0.33 24.67
N THR A 197 3.68 -1.51 24.78
CA THR A 197 4.92 -1.88 24.09
C THR A 197 4.59 -2.49 22.73
N LEU A 198 5.24 -2.03 21.68
CA LEU A 198 5.31 -2.73 20.40
C LEU A 198 6.67 -3.38 20.30
N ARG A 199 6.68 -4.71 20.35
CA ARG A 199 7.92 -5.47 20.29
C ARG A 199 8.68 -5.14 19.02
N SER A 200 9.97 -4.88 19.13
CA SER A 200 10.80 -4.53 17.98
C SER A 200 12.06 -5.38 17.98
N ILE A 201 12.44 -5.86 16.80
CA ILE A 201 13.68 -6.57 16.58
C ILE A 201 14.54 -5.65 15.72
N ILE A 202 15.70 -5.26 16.24
CA ILE A 202 16.68 -4.48 15.49
C ILE A 202 17.65 -5.46 14.83
N VAL A 203 17.87 -5.26 13.55
CA VAL A 203 18.82 -5.96 12.69
C VAL A 203 19.95 -5.00 12.36
N ASN A 204 21.19 -5.46 12.46
CA ASN A 204 22.38 -4.70 12.11
C ASN A 204 23.34 -5.57 11.28
N GLN A 205 23.84 -5.01 10.18
CA GLN A 205 24.87 -5.63 9.36
C GLN A 205 26.25 -5.20 9.85
N MET A 206 27.04 -6.17 10.29
CA MET A 206 28.41 -5.93 10.74
C MET A 206 29.43 -6.07 9.60
N ASP A 207 29.11 -6.86 8.58
CA ASP A 207 30.00 -7.19 7.47
C ASP A 207 29.17 -7.70 6.28
N PRO A 208 29.39 -7.21 5.05
CA PRO A 208 30.24 -6.06 4.68
C PRO A 208 29.77 -4.75 5.35
N GLU A 209 30.62 -3.72 5.43
CA GLU A 209 30.26 -2.39 5.95
C GLU A 209 29.42 -1.59 4.92
N ASP A 210 28.29 -2.15 4.53
CA ASP A 210 27.28 -1.53 3.68
C ASP A 210 25.86 -1.89 4.14
N ASP A 211 24.86 -1.41 3.41
CA ASP A 211 23.43 -1.60 3.72
C ASP A 211 22.75 -2.64 2.82
N THR A 212 23.52 -3.51 2.16
CA THR A 212 22.98 -4.43 1.13
C THR A 212 22.01 -5.47 1.71
N SER A 213 22.18 -5.89 2.97
CA SER A 213 21.27 -6.86 3.60
C SER A 213 19.87 -6.32 3.92
N MET A 214 19.64 -5.01 3.75
CA MET A 214 18.33 -4.42 3.95
C MET A 214 17.35 -4.73 2.80
N TYR A 215 17.86 -4.99 1.59
CA TYR A 215 17.09 -5.10 0.36
C TYR A 215 16.86 -6.55 -0.10
#